data_AF-A0A9Q1FQX2-F1
#
_entry.id   AF-A0A9Q1FQX2-F1
#
_cell.length_a   1.000
_cell.length_b   1.000
_cell.length_c   1.000
_cell.angle_alpha   90.00
_cell.angle_beta   90.00
_cell.angle_gamma   90.00
#
_symmetry.space_group_name_H-M   'P 1'
#
loop_
_entity.id
_entity.type
_entity.pdbx_description
1 polymer ?
#
loop_
_entity_poly.entity_id
_entity_poly.type
_entity_poly.pdbx_seq_one_letter_code
_entity_poly.pdbx_strand_id
1 'polypeptide(L)' 'MAEESFMHRYITTLLDSQEEAPMKCLCCLLSTIGSKLDCDKAKCHMDKYLRQMEQILKVGKTSSRICFIVKDIMDLR' A
#
# COMPACT_ATOMS: atom_id res chain seq x y z
N MET A 1 2.52 -20.97 0.21
CA MET A 1 2.19 -20.40 1.52
C MET A 1 0.86 -19.67 1.38
N ALA A 2 -0.20 -20.10 2.06
CA ALA A 2 -1.55 -19.56 1.84
C ALA A 2 -1.71 -18.11 2.36
N GLU A 3 -0.87 -17.71 3.32
CA GLU A 3 -0.91 -16.40 3.98
C GLU A 3 -0.48 -15.25 3.05
N GLU A 4 0.54 -15.46 2.21
CA GLU A 4 1.00 -14.44 1.24
C GLU A 4 -0.10 -14.11 0.22
N SER A 5 -0.77 -15.14 -0.31
CA SER A 5 -1.86 -14.95 -1.27
C SER A 5 -3.07 -14.25 -0.66
N PHE A 6 -3.38 -14.54 0.61
CA PHE A 6 -4.46 -13.85 1.33
C PHE A 6 -4.11 -12.39 1.58
N MET A 7 -2.90 -12.09 2.06
CA MET A 7 -2.43 -10.71 2.27
C MET A 7 -2.46 -9.92 0.95
N HIS A 8 -1.94 -10.49 -0.13
CA HIS A 8 -1.97 -9.86 -1.45
C HIS A 8 -3.40 -9.54 -1.90
N ARG A 9 -4.33 -10.48 -1.72
CA ARG A 9 -5.73 -10.29 -2.09
C ARG A 9 -6.39 -9.22 -1.23
N TYR A 10 -6.16 -9.24 0.08
CA TYR A 10 -6.67 -8.24 1.01
C TYR A 10 -6.16 -6.84 0.65
N ILE A 11 -4.85 -6.67 0.41
CA ILE A 11 -4.24 -5.41 -0.03
C ILE A 11 -4.84 -4.92 -1.34
N THR A 12 -5.06 -5.82 -2.30
CA THR A 12 -5.67 -5.45 -3.59
C THR A 12 -7.11 -4.97 -3.40
N THR A 13 -7.90 -5.64 -2.55
CA THR A 13 -9.25 -5.20 -2.19
C THR A 13 -9.24 -3.85 -1.49
N LEU A 14 -8.29 -3.61 -0.57
CA LEU A 14 -8.15 -2.33 0.13
C LEU A 14 -7.83 -1.18 -0.85
N LEU A 15 -6.98 -1.43 -1.85
CA LEU A 15 -6.63 -0.45 -2.88
C LEU A 15 -7.81 -0.15 -3.83
N ASP A 16 -8.67 -1.13 -4.08
CA ASP A 16 -9.86 -1.00 -4.92
C ASP A 16 -10.99 -0.19 -4.24
N SER A 17 -11.15 -0.35 -2.92
CA SER A 17 -12.16 0.38 -2.14
C SER A 17 -12.00 1.90 -2.19
N GLN A 18 -10.79 2.43 -2.41
CA GLN A 18 -10.52 3.89 -2.45
C GLN A 18 -11.09 4.65 -1.24
N GLU A 19 -11.07 4.03 -0.06
CA GLU A 19 -11.54 4.63 1.20
C GLU A 19 -10.36 4.99 2.12
N GLU A 20 -10.57 5.94 3.03
CA GLU A 20 -9.52 6.42 3.94
C GLU A 20 -9.08 5.36 4.96
N ALA A 21 -10.04 4.65 5.56
CA ALA A 21 -9.76 3.60 6.55
C ALA A 21 -8.87 2.46 6.02
N PRO A 22 -9.18 1.84 4.86
CA PRO A 22 -8.34 0.79 4.31
C PRO A 22 -6.94 1.31 3.91
N MET A 23 -6.83 2.53 3.39
CA MET A 23 -5.54 3.13 3.05
C MET A 23 -4.67 3.37 4.30
N LYS A 24 -5.27 3.84 5.40
CA LYS A 24 -4.59 4.01 6.69
C LYS A 24 -4.12 2.68 7.27
N CYS A 25 -4.97 1.65 7.23
CA CYS A 25 -4.62 0.32 7.69
C CYS A 25 -3.42 -0.22 6.91
N LEU A 26 -3.41 0.00 5.59
CA LEU A 26 -2.31 -0.39 4.73
C LEU A 26 -1.02 0.37 5.05
N CYS A 27 -1.08 1.69 5.32
CA CYS A 27 0.07 2.47 5.81
C CYS A 27 0.66 1.87 7.09
N CYS A 28 -0.17 1.62 8.11
CA CYS A 28 0.28 1.01 9.37
C CYS A 28 0.91 -0.36 9.16
N LEU A 29 0.30 -1.17 8.28
CA LEU A 29 0.79 -2.51 7.97
C LEU A 29 2.16 -2.42 7.28
N LEU A 30 2.29 -1.58 6.25
CA LEU A 30 3.54 -1.30 5.54
C LEU A 30 4.62 -0.71 6.44
N SER A 31 4.28 0.15 7.40
CA SER A 31 5.24 0.68 8.36
C SER A 31 5.75 -0.40 9.33
N THR A 32 4.86 -1.30 9.75
CA THR A 32 5.19 -2.40 10.68
C THR A 32 6.02 -3.49 10.00
N ILE A 33 5.64 -3.88 8.78
CA ILE A 33 6.33 -4.94 8.03
C ILE A 33 7.49 -4.38 7.20
N GLY A 34 7.45 -3.12 6.77
CA GLY A 34 8.44 -2.47 5.92
C GLY A 34 9.83 -2.47 6.53
N SER A 35 9.94 -2.14 7.82
CA SER A 35 11.19 -2.23 8.59
C SER A 35 11.70 -3.67 8.75
N LYS A 36 10.83 -4.68 8.59
CA LYS A 36 11.19 -6.11 8.60
C LYS A 36 11.37 -6.70 7.19
N LEU A 37 11.03 -5.94 6.15
CA LEU A 37 10.99 -6.37 4.75
C LEU A 37 12.24 -5.97 3.96
N ASP A 38 13.35 -5.65 4.64
CA ASP A 38 14.65 -5.30 4.03
C ASP A 38 15.40 -6.51 3.41
N CYS A 39 14.64 -7.53 2.97
CA CYS A 39 15.14 -8.67 2.20
C CYS A 39 14.78 -8.47 0.72
N ASP A 40 15.72 -8.72 -0.19
CA ASP A 40 15.56 -8.54 -1.65
C ASP A 40 14.25 -9.10 -2.24
N LYS A 41 13.78 -10.24 -1.74
CA LYS A 41 12.51 -10.85 -2.21
C LYS A 41 11.29 -9.98 -1.92
N ALA A 42 11.27 -9.34 -0.76
CA ALA A 42 10.10 -8.62 -0.29
C ALA A 42 10.00 -7.20 -0.87
N LYS A 43 11.14 -6.64 -1.31
CA LYS A 43 11.21 -5.41 -2.12
C LYS A 43 10.34 -5.50 -3.38
N CYS A 44 10.36 -6.63 -4.08
CA CYS A 44 9.57 -6.82 -5.30
C CYS A 44 8.05 -6.71 -5.05
N HIS A 45 7.57 -7.27 -3.94
CA HIS A 45 6.17 -7.17 -3.53
C HIS A 45 5.79 -5.75 -3.10
N MET A 46 6.65 -5.09 -2.34
CA MET A 46 6.46 -3.69 -1.91
C MET A 46 6.39 -2.71 -3.09
N ASP A 47 7.29 -2.86 -4.07
CA ASP A 47 7.33 -2.02 -5.27
C ASP A 47 6.01 -2.11 -6.05
N LYS A 48 5.43 -3.32 -6.11
CA LYS A 48 4.12 -3.55 -6.74
C LYS A 48 3.01 -2.77 -6.04
N TYR A 49 2.96 -2.77 -4.71
CA TYR A 49 1.95 -2.00 -3.96
C TYR A 49 2.11 -0.49 -4.15
N LEU A 50 3.35 0.00 -4.09
CA LEU A 50 3.63 1.42 -4.32
C LEU A 50 3.23 1.85 -5.72
N ARG A 51 3.53 1.06 -6.76
CA ARG A 51 3.06 1.36 -8.13
C ARG A 51 1.55 1.43 -8.21
N GLN A 52 0.82 0.54 -7.54
CA GLN A 52 -0.65 0.61 -7.53
C GLN A 52 -1.15 1.89 -6.85
N MET A 53 -0.54 2.29 -5.73
CA MET A 53 -0.87 3.56 -5.08
C MET A 53 -0.54 4.77 -5.96
N GLU A 54 0.60 4.75 -6.65
CA GLU A 54 1.00 5.82 -7.57
C GLU A 54 0.03 5.94 -8.75
N GLN A 55 -0.48 4.81 -9.26
CA GLN A 55 -1.57 4.82 -10.23
C GLN A 55 -2.84 5.46 -9.65
N ILE A 56 -3.20 5.17 -8.40
CA ILE A 56 -4.36 5.80 -7.73
C ILE A 56 -4.19 7.32 -7.64
N LEU A 57 -2.99 7.81 -7.31
CA LEU A 57 -2.65 9.23 -7.34
C LEU A 57 -2.78 9.82 -8.74
N LYS A 58 -2.27 9.11 -9.75
CA LYS A 58 -2.24 9.56 -11.16
C LYS A 58 -3.62 9.58 -11.81
N VAL A 59 -4.49 8.63 -11.47
CA VAL A 59 -5.88 8.60 -11.93
C VAL A 59 -6.67 9.77 -11.34
N GLY A 60 -6.28 10.30 -10.19
CA GLY A 60 -6.88 11.51 -9.59
C GLY A 60 -8.34 11.34 -9.18
N LYS A 61 -8.85 10.11 -9.13
CA LYS A 61 -10.23 9.79 -8.72
C LYS A 61 -10.43 9.79 -7.20
N THR A 62 -9.36 9.92 -6.42
CA THR A 62 -9.41 9.80 -4.96
C THR A 62 -9.42 11.16 -4.26
N SER A 63 -9.96 11.17 -3.04
CA SER A 63 -10.01 12.34 -2.18
C SER A 63 -8.60 12.85 -1.84
N SER A 64 -8.46 14.17 -1.64
CA SER A 64 -7.21 14.82 -1.22
C SER A 64 -6.57 14.16 0.01
N ARG A 65 -7.37 13.59 0.91
CA ARG A 65 -6.91 12.84 2.09
C ARG A 65 -6.20 11.55 1.72
N ILE A 66 -6.70 10.80 0.74
CA ILE A 66 -6.06 9.58 0.25
C ILE A 66 -4.74 9.93 -0.45
N CYS A 67 -4.73 11.00 -1.24
CA CYS A 67 -3.49 11.54 -1.81
C CYS A 67 -2.44 11.84 -0.73
N PHE A 68 -2.86 12.41 0.39
CA PHE A 68 -1.98 12.72 1.51
C PHE A 68 -1.46 11.45 2.19
N ILE A 69 -2.33 10.47 2.47
CA ILE A 69 -1.95 9.18 3.08
C ILE A 69 -0.96 8.42 2.20
N VAL A 70 -1.19 8.36 0.89
CA VAL A 70 -0.25 7.68 -0.03
C VAL A 70 1.10 8.39 -0.06
N LYS A 71 1.10 9.73 -0.12
CA LYS A 71 2.35 10.51 -0.07
C LYS A 71 3.11 10.28 1.23
N ASP A 72 2.41 10.21 2.35
CA ASP A 72 3.00 9.93 3.67
C ASP A 72 3.71 8.57 3.68
N ILE A 73 3.10 7.53 3.10
CA ILE A 73 3.74 6.20 2.94
C ILE A 73 5.00 6.27 2.06
N MET A 74 4.96 7.07 0.99
CA MET A 74 6.10 7.23 0.09
C MET A 74 7.24 8.03 0.74
N ASP A 75 6.93 8.96 1.65
CA ASP A 75 7.91 9.78 2.39
C ASP A 75 8.54 9.02 3.56
N LEU A 76 7.80 8.09 4.17
CA LEU A 76 8.27 7.22 5.27
C LEU A 76 9.34 6.18 4.84
N ARG A 77 9.69 6.12 3.56
CA ARG A 77 10.61 5.12 2.99
C ARG A 77 11.92 5.74 2.51
#